data_AF-A0A075MX26-F1
#
_entry.id   AF-A0A075MX26-F1
#
_cell.length_a   1.000
_cell.length_b   1.000
_cell.length_c   1.000
_cell.angle_alpha   90.00
_cell.angle_beta   90.00
_cell.angle_gamma   90.00
#
_symmetry.space_group_name_H-M   'P 1'
#
loop_
_entity.id
_entity.type
_entity.pdbx_description
1 polymer ?
#
loop_
_entity_poly.entity_id
_entity_poly.type
_entity_poly.pdbx_seq_one_letter_code
_entity_poly.pdbx_strand_id
1 'polypeptide(L)'
;MPVLSDSYMGLFMPADIPSRITRFIAGQADFPYIKREETIGAFFIFGKDGGVHGDSEVGEARDLAKRTVEQAAKDIRMYASMPGRLDSAFTRENYTKRMLQIAVDSRGLKQEEINERVAGDPTILSDCFAQHVAFYKQEFYFEIFGPLKKYQLPPSLQQRMESRMILLGYNAKNARALPFANSLEAFFAWLKSH
;
A
#
# COMPACT_ATOMS: atom_id res chain seq x y z
N MET A 1 2.00 19.14 -12.05
CA MET A 1 2.96 18.30 -11.29
C MET A 1 2.93 16.92 -11.95
N PRO A 2 4.08 16.31 -12.28
CA PRO A 2 4.07 14.99 -12.92
C PRO A 2 3.26 13.95 -12.12
N VAL A 3 2.53 13.06 -12.80
CA VAL A 3 1.70 12.03 -12.14
C VAL A 3 2.51 11.21 -11.15
N LEU A 4 3.77 10.89 -11.50
CA LEU A 4 4.71 10.18 -10.62
C LEU A 4 4.95 10.91 -9.29
N SER A 5 5.24 12.21 -9.33
CA SER A 5 5.46 13.01 -8.12
C SER A 5 4.17 13.26 -7.33
N ASP A 6 3.02 13.15 -8.01
CA ASP A 6 1.69 13.28 -7.43
C ASP A 6 1.04 11.92 -7.12
N SER A 7 1.87 10.90 -6.86
CA SER A 7 1.43 9.56 -6.52
C SER A 7 1.58 9.28 -5.03
N TYR A 8 0.65 8.53 -4.47
CA TYR A 8 0.65 8.18 -3.04
C TYR A 8 0.23 6.74 -2.83
N MET A 9 1.04 5.99 -2.08
CA MET A 9 0.78 4.61 -1.72
C MET A 9 0.41 4.49 -0.25
N GLY A 10 -0.45 3.54 0.08
CA GLY A 10 -0.68 3.11 1.45
C GLY A 10 -1.20 1.69 1.56
N LEU A 11 -1.28 1.19 2.80
CA LEU A 11 -2.10 0.04 3.15
C LEU A 11 -3.33 0.54 3.90
N PHE A 12 -4.50 0.07 3.51
CA PHE A 12 -5.78 0.43 4.15
C PHE A 12 -6.37 -0.72 4.98
N MET A 13 -5.80 -1.92 4.85
CA MET A 13 -6.18 -3.10 5.62
C MET A 13 -4.96 -3.95 5.98
N PRO A 14 -4.91 -4.51 7.20
CA PRO A 14 -5.83 -4.24 8.32
C PRO A 14 -5.68 -2.80 8.85
N ALA A 15 -6.72 -2.24 9.47
CA ALA A 15 -6.74 -0.81 9.87
C ALA A 15 -5.66 -0.45 10.91
N ASP A 16 -5.24 -1.42 11.72
CA ASP A 16 -4.20 -1.27 12.72
C ASP A 16 -2.79 -1.54 12.18
N ILE A 17 -2.62 -1.72 10.86
CA ILE A 17 -1.32 -2.04 10.25
C ILE A 17 -0.20 -1.04 10.60
N PRO A 18 -0.43 0.29 10.69
CA PRO A 18 0.64 1.22 11.07
C PRO A 18 1.20 0.90 12.46
N SER A 19 0.32 0.55 13.40
CA SER A 19 0.71 0.18 14.77
C SER A 19 1.44 -1.16 14.84
N ARG A 20 1.08 -2.12 13.97
CA ARG A 20 1.76 -3.41 13.90
C ARG A 20 3.18 -3.26 13.37
N ILE A 21 3.38 -2.43 12.34
CA ILE A 21 4.70 -2.13 11.78
C ILE A 21 5.60 -1.50 12.85
N THR A 22 5.12 -0.47 13.56
CA THR A 22 5.93 0.21 14.59
C THR A 22 6.28 -0.72 15.74
N ARG A 23 5.34 -1.54 16.22
CA ARG A 23 5.58 -2.56 17.26
C ARG A 23 6.58 -3.63 16.81
N PHE A 24 6.48 -4.08 15.56
CA PHE A 24 7.40 -5.07 15.00
C PHE A 24 8.84 -4.53 14.94
N ILE A 25 9.01 -3.29 14.47
CA ILE A 25 10.32 -2.60 14.44
C ILE A 25 10.88 -2.45 15.85
N ALA A 26 10.04 -2.09 16.83
CA ALA A 26 10.42 -1.97 18.23
C ALA A 26 10.72 -3.30 18.95
N GLY A 27 10.63 -4.44 18.26
CA GLY A 27 10.85 -5.77 18.84
C GLY A 27 9.72 -6.25 19.76
N GLN A 28 8.54 -5.61 19.69
CA GLN A 28 7.36 -5.94 20.51
C GLN A 28 6.39 -6.90 19.80
N ALA A 29 6.74 -7.32 18.58
CA ALA A 29 6.04 -8.31 17.79
C ALA A 29 7.05 -9.05 16.90
N ASP A 30 6.66 -10.27 16.50
CA ASP A 30 7.43 -11.12 15.61
C ASP A 30 6.75 -11.27 14.25
N PHE A 31 7.54 -11.61 13.25
CA PHE A 31 7.06 -11.94 11.93
C PHE A 31 6.56 -13.40 11.90
N PRO A 32 5.43 -13.69 11.25
CA PRO A 32 4.50 -12.73 10.64
C PRO A 32 3.60 -12.05 11.68
N TYR A 33 3.45 -10.72 11.59
CA TYR A 33 2.54 -9.93 12.44
C TYR A 33 1.17 -9.66 11.79
N ILE A 34 0.94 -10.21 10.60
CA ILE A 34 -0.37 -10.30 9.94
C ILE A 34 -0.70 -11.80 9.83
N LYS A 35 -1.91 -12.19 10.21
CA LYS A 35 -2.34 -13.60 10.18
C LYS A 35 -2.74 -14.03 8.78
N ARG A 36 -2.67 -15.33 8.51
CA ARG A 36 -2.94 -15.92 7.19
C ARG A 36 -4.33 -15.56 6.64
N GLU A 37 -5.33 -15.56 7.51
CA GLU A 37 -6.73 -15.31 7.20
C GLU A 37 -7.05 -13.81 7.00
N GLU A 38 -6.15 -12.91 7.38
CA GLU A 38 -6.37 -11.48 7.23
C GLU A 38 -6.21 -11.05 5.76
N THR A 39 -7.17 -10.27 5.28
CA THR A 39 -7.07 -9.59 3.99
C THR A 39 -6.17 -8.37 4.14
N ILE A 40 -5.13 -8.28 3.32
CA ILE A 40 -4.30 -7.08 3.20
C ILE A 40 -4.76 -6.30 1.97
N GLY A 41 -4.93 -5.00 2.14
CA GLY A 41 -5.38 -4.09 1.09
C GLY A 41 -4.33 -3.00 0.88
N ALA A 42 -3.73 -2.96 -0.30
CA ALA A 42 -2.83 -1.89 -0.73
C ALA A 42 -3.53 -0.96 -1.72
N PHE A 43 -3.19 0.31 -1.69
CA PHE A 43 -3.67 1.29 -2.67
C PHE A 43 -2.53 2.14 -3.20
N PHE A 44 -2.69 2.60 -4.43
CA PHE A 44 -1.91 3.66 -5.04
C PHE A 44 -2.88 4.66 -5.65
N ILE A 45 -2.80 5.91 -5.22
CA ILE A 45 -3.53 7.04 -5.81
C ILE A 45 -2.57 7.75 -6.75
N PHE A 46 -3.01 7.95 -7.99
CA PHE A 46 -2.33 8.78 -8.99
C PHE A 46 -3.08 10.09 -9.15
N GLY A 47 -2.36 11.21 -9.16
CA GLY A 47 -2.96 12.54 -9.20
C GLY A 47 -3.53 12.98 -7.83
N LYS A 48 -2.85 12.64 -6.73
CA LYS A 48 -3.35 12.84 -5.36
C LYS A 48 -3.79 14.28 -5.10
N ASP A 49 -2.99 15.26 -5.51
CA ASP A 49 -3.25 16.68 -5.28
C ASP A 49 -3.87 17.34 -6.52
N GLY A 50 -3.38 16.99 -7.71
CA GLY A 50 -3.74 17.63 -8.98
C GLY A 50 -4.83 16.94 -9.81
N GLY A 51 -5.22 15.71 -9.46
CA GLY A 51 -6.05 14.87 -10.33
C GLY A 51 -5.27 14.29 -11.52
N VAL A 52 -5.96 13.51 -12.35
CA VAL A 52 -5.47 12.95 -13.61
C VAL A 52 -6.43 13.38 -14.72
N HIS A 53 -5.92 14.17 -15.67
CA HIS A 53 -6.71 14.87 -16.67
C HIS A 53 -6.17 14.64 -18.09
N GLY A 54 -7.07 14.29 -19.01
CA GLY A 54 -6.74 14.06 -20.42
C GLY A 54 -5.99 12.75 -20.67
N ASP A 55 -5.87 12.39 -21.95
CA ASP A 55 -5.37 11.06 -22.33
C ASP A 55 -3.90 10.84 -22.00
N SER A 56 -3.08 11.91 -22.00
CA SER A 56 -1.66 11.82 -21.67
C SER A 56 -1.43 11.41 -20.22
N GLU A 57 -2.04 12.12 -19.26
CA GLU A 57 -1.87 11.82 -17.84
C GLU A 57 -2.50 10.45 -17.48
N VAL A 58 -3.60 10.09 -18.14
CA VAL A 58 -4.20 8.74 -18.01
C VAL A 58 -3.25 7.66 -18.50
N GLY A 59 -2.56 7.89 -19.62
CA GLY A 59 -1.52 7.00 -20.13
C GLY A 59 -0.37 6.83 -19.14
N GLU A 60 0.16 7.94 -18.61
CA GLU A 60 1.22 7.94 -17.61
C GLU A 60 0.82 7.18 -16.34
N ALA A 61 -0.39 7.42 -15.82
CA ALA A 61 -0.91 6.73 -14.64
C ALA A 61 -1.05 5.22 -14.86
N ARG A 62 -1.51 4.80 -16.05
CA ARG A 62 -1.61 3.37 -16.42
C ARG A 62 -0.24 2.71 -16.51
N ASP A 63 0.73 3.38 -17.13
CA ASP A 63 2.09 2.86 -17.24
C ASP A 63 2.76 2.74 -15.88
N LEU A 64 2.55 3.73 -14.99
CA LEU A 64 2.99 3.65 -13.60
C LEU A 64 2.33 2.48 -12.87
N ALA A 65 1.02 2.35 -12.96
CA ALA A 65 0.30 1.23 -12.35
C ALA A 65 0.81 -0.13 -12.85
N LYS A 66 1.05 -0.29 -14.15
CA LYS A 66 1.61 -1.52 -14.72
C LYS A 66 2.98 -1.85 -14.14
N ARG A 67 3.89 -0.86 -14.08
CA ARG A 67 5.21 -1.04 -13.47
C ARG A 67 5.11 -1.41 -11.99
N THR A 68 4.19 -0.79 -11.25
CA THR A 68 3.93 -1.10 -9.84
C THR A 68 3.51 -2.56 -9.67
N VAL A 69 2.59 -3.06 -10.49
CA VAL A 69 2.14 -4.46 -10.45
C VAL A 69 3.28 -5.42 -10.78
N GLU A 70 4.06 -5.12 -11.82
CA GLU A 70 5.21 -5.93 -12.23
C GLU A 70 6.27 -6.01 -11.12
N GLN A 71 6.55 -4.88 -10.46
CA GLN A 71 7.49 -4.78 -9.35
C GLN A 71 6.99 -5.57 -8.13
N ALA A 72 5.73 -5.38 -7.71
CA ALA A 72 5.15 -6.14 -6.60
C ALA A 72 5.21 -7.66 -6.86
N ALA A 73 4.87 -8.10 -8.08
CA ALA A 73 4.95 -9.51 -8.45
C ALA A 73 6.39 -10.05 -8.43
N LYS A 74 7.37 -9.23 -8.83
CA LYS A 74 8.80 -9.57 -8.75
C LYS A 74 9.25 -9.73 -7.30
N ASP A 75 8.87 -8.81 -6.43
CA ASP A 75 9.27 -8.82 -5.02
C ASP A 75 8.65 -10.01 -4.27
N ILE A 76 7.37 -10.32 -4.52
CA ILE A 76 6.72 -11.53 -3.98
C ILE A 76 7.47 -12.79 -4.40
N ARG A 77 7.84 -12.92 -5.69
CA ARG A 77 8.62 -14.08 -6.16
C ARG A 77 10.00 -14.15 -5.53
N MET A 78 10.67 -13.01 -5.38
CA MET A 78 11.97 -12.93 -4.72
C MET A 78 11.87 -13.45 -3.28
N TYR A 79 10.93 -12.95 -2.49
CA TYR A 79 10.72 -13.40 -1.11
C TYR A 79 10.33 -14.88 -1.04
N ALA A 80 9.43 -15.34 -1.89
CA ALA A 80 9.02 -16.74 -1.93
C ALA A 80 10.19 -17.70 -2.26
N SER A 81 11.17 -17.24 -3.05
CA SER A 81 12.36 -18.02 -3.42
C SER A 81 13.47 -18.03 -2.36
N MET A 82 13.38 -17.19 -1.32
CA MET A 82 14.41 -17.04 -0.30
C MET A 82 13.80 -17.09 1.11
N PRO A 83 13.55 -18.28 1.68
CA PRO A 83 12.90 -18.43 2.99
C PRO A 83 13.62 -17.70 4.14
N GLY A 84 14.96 -17.60 4.10
CA GLY A 84 15.74 -16.82 5.08
C GLY A 84 15.58 -15.30 4.98
N ARG A 85 14.73 -14.81 4.05
CA ARG A 85 14.31 -13.41 3.96
C ARG A 85 12.89 -13.18 4.48
N LEU A 86 12.31 -14.20 5.13
CA LEU A 86 10.95 -14.21 5.66
C LEU A 86 10.96 -14.63 7.14
N ASP A 87 11.83 -13.99 7.92
CA ASP A 87 11.92 -14.16 9.37
C ASP A 87 11.99 -12.80 10.09
N SER A 88 11.77 -12.84 11.41
CA SER A 88 11.79 -11.64 12.26
C SER A 88 13.11 -10.86 12.17
N ALA A 89 14.25 -11.54 12.07
CA ALA A 89 15.55 -10.89 12.12
C ALA A 89 15.80 -10.11 10.83
N PHE A 90 15.66 -10.77 9.68
CA PHE A 90 15.86 -10.16 8.37
C PHE A 90 14.87 -9.01 8.11
N THR A 91 13.57 -9.25 8.33
CA THR A 91 12.54 -8.24 8.05
C THR A 91 12.71 -7.02 8.96
N ARG A 92 13.01 -7.23 10.25
CA ARG A 92 13.23 -6.14 11.19
C ARG A 92 14.49 -5.34 10.89
N GLU A 93 15.56 -6.00 10.45
CA GLU A 93 16.79 -5.33 10.04
C GLU A 93 16.52 -4.37 8.86
N ASN A 94 15.78 -4.82 7.84
CA ASN A 94 15.46 -3.98 6.68
C ASN A 94 14.58 -2.78 7.06
N TYR A 95 13.53 -3.01 7.86
CA TYR A 95 12.66 -1.90 8.28
C TYR A 95 13.40 -0.93 9.20
N THR A 96 14.27 -1.42 10.09
CA THR A 96 15.12 -0.58 10.93
C THR A 96 16.07 0.27 10.09
N LYS A 97 16.71 -0.30 9.07
CA LYS A 97 17.56 0.47 8.14
C LYS A 97 16.78 1.59 7.45
N ARG A 98 15.56 1.29 6.98
CA ARG A 98 14.70 2.29 6.34
C ARG A 98 14.24 3.37 7.33
N MET A 99 13.87 2.99 8.55
CA MET A 99 13.53 3.92 9.63
C MET A 99 14.69 4.88 9.94
N LEU A 100 15.92 4.39 10.01
CA LEU A 100 17.10 5.23 10.25
C LEU A 100 17.32 6.25 9.13
N GLN A 101 17.11 5.86 7.86
CA GLN A 101 17.15 6.80 6.74
C GLN A 101 16.08 7.88 6.89
N ILE A 102 14.83 7.49 7.18
CA ILE A 102 13.71 8.43 7.38
C ILE A 102 14.02 9.42 8.51
N ALA A 103 14.60 8.94 9.62
CA ALA A 103 14.98 9.78 10.75
C ALA A 103 16.06 10.81 10.38
N VAL A 104 17.04 10.41 9.54
CA VAL A 104 18.08 11.32 9.02
C VAL A 104 17.49 12.37 8.09
N ASP A 105 16.53 12.00 7.23
CA ASP A 105 15.85 12.92 6.31
C ASP A 105 14.85 13.84 7.02
N SER A 106 14.43 13.47 8.23
CA SER A 106 13.40 14.15 9.03
C SER A 106 13.97 14.91 10.23
N ARG A 107 15.23 15.36 10.17
CA ARG A 107 15.87 16.12 11.27
C ARG A 107 14.99 17.28 11.72
N GLY A 108 14.71 17.33 13.03
CA GLY A 108 13.89 18.36 13.65
C GLY A 108 12.42 17.99 13.86
N LEU A 109 11.96 16.85 13.32
CA LEU A 109 10.64 16.31 13.67
C LEU A 109 10.67 15.59 15.02
N LYS A 110 9.50 15.53 15.67
CA LYS A 110 9.30 14.74 16.89
C LYS A 110 9.27 13.24 16.55
N GLN A 111 9.52 12.41 17.56
CA GLN A 111 9.53 10.96 17.40
C GLN A 111 8.18 10.41 16.90
N GLU A 112 7.07 11.02 17.32
CA GLU A 112 5.73 10.63 16.87
C GLU A 112 5.55 10.84 15.36
N GLU A 113 5.99 11.99 14.83
CA GLU A 113 5.94 12.31 13.41
C GLU A 113 6.86 11.40 12.58
N ILE A 114 8.02 11.03 13.13
CA ILE A 114 8.92 10.04 12.52
C ILE A 114 8.23 8.68 12.47
N ASN A 115 7.58 8.25 13.54
CA ASN A 115 6.87 6.96 13.59
C ASN A 115 5.73 6.92 12.57
N GLU A 116 4.98 8.01 12.40
CA GLU A 116 3.94 8.14 11.37
C GLU A 116 4.53 8.02 9.97
N ARG A 117 5.65 8.70 9.69
CA ARG A 117 6.36 8.60 8.41
C ARG A 117 6.86 7.19 8.12
N VAL A 118 7.40 6.51 9.13
CA VAL A 118 7.88 5.12 9.02
C VAL A 118 6.72 4.19 8.71
N ALA A 119 5.62 4.31 9.45
CA ALA A 119 4.44 3.48 9.26
C ALA A 119 3.73 3.75 7.92
N GLY A 120 3.89 4.94 7.35
CA GLY A 120 3.41 5.34 6.03
C GLY A 120 4.42 5.22 4.90
N ASP A 121 5.65 4.71 5.14
CA ASP A 121 6.71 4.71 4.13
C ASP A 121 6.41 3.70 3.01
N PRO A 122 6.40 4.12 1.74
CA PRO A 122 6.06 3.24 0.62
C PRO A 122 6.95 2.00 0.49
N THR A 123 8.22 2.08 0.90
CA THR A 123 9.14 0.93 0.83
C THR A 123 8.73 -0.11 1.86
N ILE A 124 8.54 0.31 3.12
CA ILE A 124 8.08 -0.55 4.21
C ILE A 124 6.71 -1.17 3.87
N LEU A 125 5.79 -0.37 3.34
CA LEU A 125 4.44 -0.84 3.00
C LEU A 125 4.43 -1.82 1.82
N SER A 126 5.26 -1.58 0.81
CA SER A 126 5.43 -2.52 -0.32
C SER A 126 6.03 -3.84 0.13
N ASP A 127 7.08 -3.80 0.96
CA ASP A 127 7.68 -4.99 1.54
C ASP A 127 6.69 -5.75 2.42
N CYS A 128 5.93 -5.04 3.26
CA CYS A 128 4.90 -5.62 4.12
C CYS A 128 3.88 -6.42 3.31
N PHE A 129 3.39 -5.85 2.20
CA PHE A 129 2.49 -6.55 1.29
C PHE A 129 3.15 -7.77 0.63
N ALA A 130 4.34 -7.59 0.06
CA ALA A 130 5.01 -8.64 -0.67
C ALA A 130 5.42 -9.82 0.22
N GLN A 131 5.95 -9.55 1.41
CA GLN A 131 6.36 -10.55 2.38
C GLN A 131 5.16 -11.33 2.92
N HIS A 132 4.04 -10.67 3.21
CA HIS A 132 2.82 -11.35 3.66
C HIS A 132 2.32 -12.37 2.64
N VAL A 133 2.17 -11.93 1.38
CA VAL A 133 1.73 -12.79 0.28
C VAL A 133 2.71 -13.94 0.07
N ALA A 134 4.02 -13.67 0.07
CA ALA A 134 5.05 -14.67 -0.13
C ALA A 134 5.10 -15.70 1.01
N PHE A 135 5.06 -15.25 2.27
CA PHE A 135 5.14 -16.11 3.45
C PHE A 135 4.02 -17.13 3.50
N TYR A 136 2.78 -16.68 3.27
CA TYR A 136 1.61 -17.57 3.25
C TYR A 136 1.35 -18.24 1.91
N LYS A 137 2.16 -17.95 0.88
CA LYS A 137 2.02 -18.44 -0.50
C LYS A 137 0.62 -18.17 -1.07
N GLN A 138 0.12 -16.96 -0.83
CA GLN A 138 -1.21 -16.55 -1.28
C GLN A 138 -1.20 -16.09 -2.74
N GLU A 139 -2.33 -16.26 -3.40
CA GLU A 139 -2.58 -15.56 -4.66
C GLU A 139 -2.79 -14.07 -4.37
N PHE A 140 -2.54 -13.22 -5.36
CA PHE A 140 -2.75 -11.79 -5.27
C PHE A 140 -3.27 -11.26 -6.60
N TYR A 141 -3.96 -10.13 -6.55
CA TYR A 141 -4.40 -9.43 -7.75
C TYR A 141 -4.39 -7.93 -7.53
N PHE A 142 -4.34 -7.20 -8.65
CA PHE A 142 -4.45 -5.75 -8.69
C PHE A 142 -5.55 -5.32 -9.66
N GLU A 143 -6.20 -4.21 -9.36
CA GLU A 143 -7.27 -3.65 -10.16
C GLU A 143 -7.13 -2.12 -10.23
N ILE A 144 -7.19 -1.58 -11.45
CA ILE A 144 -7.04 -0.14 -11.70
C ILE A 144 -8.39 0.49 -11.98
N PHE A 145 -8.60 1.67 -11.41
CA PHE A 145 -9.81 2.47 -11.52
C PHE A 145 -9.50 3.89 -11.99
N GLY A 146 -10.42 4.44 -12.77
CA GLY A 146 -10.51 5.87 -13.02
C GLY A 146 -9.97 6.35 -14.38
N PRO A 147 -9.86 7.68 -14.55
CA PRO A 147 -10.13 8.73 -13.56
C PRO A 147 -11.56 8.69 -13.01
N LEU A 148 -11.72 8.77 -11.69
CA LEU A 148 -13.03 8.62 -11.05
C LEU A 148 -13.92 9.82 -11.30
N LYS A 149 -15.13 9.56 -11.78
CA LYS A 149 -16.14 10.59 -12.02
C LYS A 149 -16.97 10.83 -10.77
N LYS A 150 -17.45 12.05 -10.58
CA LYS A 150 -18.25 12.47 -9.43
C LYS A 150 -19.43 11.55 -9.10
N TYR A 151 -20.14 11.05 -10.11
CA TYR A 151 -21.29 10.16 -9.93
C TYR A 151 -20.92 8.73 -9.49
N GLN A 152 -19.66 8.33 -9.62
CA GLN A 152 -19.14 7.04 -9.15
C GLN A 152 -18.71 7.10 -7.67
N LEU A 153 -18.70 8.30 -7.08
CA LEU A 153 -18.16 8.56 -5.76
C LEU A 153 -19.28 8.85 -4.75
N PRO A 154 -19.19 8.30 -3.53
CA PRO A 154 -20.00 8.78 -2.42
C PRO A 154 -19.85 10.29 -2.24
N PRO A 155 -20.92 11.05 -1.92
CA PRO A 155 -20.85 12.51 -1.80
C PRO A 155 -19.71 13.02 -0.90
N SER A 156 -19.46 12.33 0.22
CA SER A 156 -18.39 12.68 1.17
C SER A 156 -16.97 12.50 0.61
N LEU A 157 -16.79 11.72 -0.46
CA LEU A 157 -15.48 11.44 -1.06
C LEU A 157 -15.25 12.20 -2.37
N GLN A 158 -16.25 12.91 -2.90
CA GLN A 158 -16.14 13.57 -4.21
C GLN A 158 -14.96 14.55 -4.25
N GLN A 159 -14.83 15.46 -3.29
CA GLN A 159 -13.73 16.43 -3.25
C GLN A 159 -12.34 15.76 -3.18
N ARG A 160 -12.25 14.63 -2.47
CA ARG A 160 -10.98 13.93 -2.22
C ARG A 160 -10.60 12.93 -3.32
N MET A 161 -11.57 12.42 -4.08
CA MET A 161 -11.35 11.30 -5.01
C MET A 161 -11.72 11.59 -6.46
N GLU A 162 -12.44 12.68 -6.74
CA GLU A 162 -12.77 13.07 -8.12
C GLU A 162 -11.50 13.28 -8.95
N SER A 163 -11.56 12.83 -10.19
CA SER A 163 -10.47 12.86 -11.18
C SER A 163 -9.21 12.09 -10.82
N ARG A 164 -9.19 11.34 -9.72
CA ARG A 164 -8.03 10.50 -9.35
C ARG A 164 -8.12 9.13 -10.00
N MET A 165 -6.97 8.56 -10.32
CA MET A 165 -6.85 7.14 -10.66
C MET A 165 -6.35 6.37 -9.46
N ILE A 166 -6.81 5.13 -9.31
CA ILE A 166 -6.48 4.28 -8.16
C ILE A 166 -6.07 2.91 -8.66
N LEU A 167 -4.98 2.37 -8.14
CA LEU A 167 -4.66 0.96 -8.22
C LEU A 167 -4.89 0.33 -6.84
N LEU A 168 -5.75 -0.68 -6.75
CA LEU A 168 -5.97 -1.46 -5.54
C LEU A 168 -5.33 -2.83 -5.68
N GLY A 169 -4.64 -3.29 -4.64
CA GLY A 169 -4.00 -4.60 -4.56
C GLY A 169 -4.45 -5.39 -3.36
N TYR A 170 -4.66 -6.69 -3.53
CA TYR A 170 -5.14 -7.60 -2.48
C TYR A 170 -4.41 -8.95 -2.51
N ASN A 171 -4.25 -9.58 -1.34
CA ASN A 171 -3.80 -10.97 -1.19
C ASN A 171 -4.92 -11.99 -1.47
N ALA A 172 -5.63 -11.81 -2.57
CA ALA A 172 -6.70 -12.70 -3.01
C ALA A 172 -6.49 -13.10 -4.47
N LYS A 173 -7.15 -14.18 -4.91
CA LYS A 173 -7.07 -14.64 -6.30
C LYS A 173 -7.63 -13.63 -7.30
N ASN A 174 -8.76 -13.01 -6.94
CA ASN A 174 -9.49 -12.03 -7.74
C ASN A 174 -10.56 -11.36 -6.87
N ALA A 175 -11.27 -10.38 -7.43
CA ALA A 175 -12.31 -9.65 -6.74
C ALA A 175 -13.44 -10.52 -6.15
N ARG A 176 -13.75 -11.67 -6.75
CA ARG A 176 -14.80 -12.59 -6.23
C ARG A 176 -14.37 -13.35 -4.98
N ALA A 177 -13.07 -13.41 -4.70
CA ALA A 177 -12.53 -14.05 -3.51
C ALA A 177 -12.44 -13.09 -2.31
N LEU A 178 -12.78 -11.81 -2.49
CA LEU A 178 -12.83 -10.85 -1.39
C LEU A 178 -14.12 -11.03 -0.56
N PRO A 179 -14.08 -10.70 0.75
CA PRO A 179 -15.25 -10.71 1.62
C PRO A 179 -16.18 -9.49 1.42
N PHE A 180 -16.02 -8.75 0.32
CA PHE A 180 -16.72 -7.49 0.02
C PHE A 180 -17.48 -7.62 -1.30
N ALA A 181 -18.49 -6.78 -1.53
CA ALA A 181 -19.24 -6.85 -2.78
C ALA A 181 -18.39 -6.41 -3.99
N ASN A 182 -17.47 -5.47 -3.76
CA ASN A 182 -16.44 -5.08 -4.73
C ASN A 182 -15.18 -4.54 -4.04
N SER A 183 -14.09 -4.44 -4.79
CA SER A 183 -12.79 -3.97 -4.33
C SER A 183 -12.75 -2.49 -3.93
N LEU A 184 -13.58 -1.63 -4.54
CA LEU A 184 -13.64 -0.20 -4.16
C LEU A 184 -14.39 0.03 -2.83
N GLU A 185 -15.36 -0.83 -2.51
CA GLU A 185 -16.21 -0.67 -1.32
C GLU A 185 -15.40 -0.61 -0.03
N ALA A 186 -14.50 -1.58 0.18
CA ALA A 186 -13.64 -1.62 1.37
C ALA A 186 -12.72 -0.41 1.45
N PHE A 187 -12.15 0.00 0.31
CA PHE A 187 -11.28 1.17 0.24
C PHE A 187 -12.03 2.48 0.55
N PHE A 188 -13.23 2.66 0.01
CA PHE A 188 -14.07 3.83 0.30
C PHE A 188 -14.58 3.84 1.73
N ALA A 189 -14.86 2.68 2.33
CA ALA A 189 -15.21 2.59 3.74
C ALA A 189 -14.04 3.08 4.62
N TRP A 190 -12.81 2.64 4.31
CA TRP A 190 -11.61 3.11 5.01
C TRP A 190 -11.34 4.61 4.82
N LEU A 191 -11.48 5.13 3.59
CA LEU A 191 -11.30 6.57 3.32
C LEU A 191 -12.30 7.47 4.02
N LYS A 192 -13.47 6.95 4.43
CA LYS A 192 -14.45 7.73 5.20
C LYS A 192 -14.11 7.81 6.68
N SER A 193 -13.27 6.91 7.18
CA SER A 193 -12.87 6.87 8.59
C SER A 193 -11.50 7.50 8.86
N HIS A 194 -10.80 8.01 7.83
CA HIS A 194 -9.45 8.60 7.89
C HIS A 194 -9.38 9.83 6.99
#